data_AF-A0A2V6KCM2-F1
#
_entry.id   AF-A0A2V6KCM2-F1
#
_cell.length_a   1.000
_cell.length_b   1.000
_cell.length_c   1.000
_cell.angle_alpha   90.00
_cell.angle_beta   90.00
_cell.angle_gamma   90.00
#
_symmetry.space_group_name_H-M   'P 1'
#
loop_
_entity.id
_entity.type
_entity.pdbx_description
1 polymer ?
#
loop_
_entity_poly.entity_id
_entity_poly.type
_entity_poly.pdbx_seq_one_letter_code
_entity_poly.pdbx_strand_id
1 'polypeptide(L)' 'MKIRIGIYHCAVLEKELQRIWPLNEMDRGRKIAQQFAKDYGLDLTFYRQGMCAIFENKRAE' A
#
# COMPACT_ATOMS: atom_id res chain seq x y z
N MET A 1 4.09 -14.00 -28.61
CA MET A 1 4.24 -14.29 -27.17
C MET A 1 3.42 -13.26 -26.39
N LYS A 2 2.25 -13.62 -25.86
CA LYS A 2 1.44 -12.71 -25.03
C LYS A 2 1.90 -12.86 -23.58
N ILE A 3 2.69 -11.90 -23.10
CA ILE A 3 3.05 -11.79 -21.68
C ILE A 3 1.78 -11.36 -20.95
N ARG A 4 1.23 -12.22 -20.08
CA ARG A 4 0.17 -11.81 -19.16
C ARG A 4 0.85 -11.10 -17.99
N ILE A 5 0.60 -9.81 -17.86
CA ILE A 5 0.99 -9.03 -16.68
C ILE A 5 0.12 -9.54 -15.51
N GLY A 6 0.75 -10.16 -14.53
CA GLY A 6 0.10 -10.64 -13.31
C GLY A 6 -0.29 -9.50 -12.38
N ILE A 7 -1.32 -9.71 -11.56
CA ILE A 7 -1.61 -8.82 -10.42
C ILE A 7 -0.54 -9.08 -9.37
N TYR A 8 0.25 -8.06 -9.04
CA TYR A 8 1.26 -8.12 -7.99
C TYR A 8 0.69 -7.52 -6.71
N HIS A 9 0.73 -8.30 -5.63
CA HIS A 9 0.38 -7.85 -4.28
C HIS A 9 1.68 -7.57 -3.50
N CYS A 10 1.74 -6.43 -2.83
CA CYS A 10 2.85 -6.05 -1.96
C CYS A 10 2.32 -5.81 -0.55
N ALA A 11 2.74 -6.65 0.41
CA ALA A 11 2.38 -6.47 1.82
C ALA A 11 3.52 -5.76 2.56
N VAL A 12 3.21 -4.61 3.17
CA VAL A 12 4.12 -3.85 4.03
C VAL A 12 3.69 -4.04 5.48
N LEU A 13 4.52 -4.70 6.26
CA LEU A 13 4.27 -4.96 7.68
C LEU A 13 4.30 -3.65 8.49
N GLU A 14 3.57 -3.65 9.59
CA GLU A 14 3.45 -2.52 10.51
C GLU A 14 4.81 -1.99 10.96
N LYS A 15 5.79 -2.87 11.23
CA LYS A 15 7.14 -2.48 11.62
C LYS A 15 7.85 -1.60 10.58
N GLU A 16 7.57 -1.81 9.29
CA GLU A 16 8.15 -1.00 8.21
C GLU A 16 7.34 0.29 8.02
N LEU A 17 6.00 0.19 8.12
CA LEU A 17 5.13 1.37 8.06
C LEU A 17 5.48 2.38 9.17
N GLN A 18 5.79 1.93 10.38
CA GLN A 18 6.15 2.79 11.52
C GLN A 18 7.41 3.62 11.32
N ARG A 19 8.32 3.18 10.45
CA ARG A 19 9.56 3.90 10.16
C ARG A 19 9.28 5.19 9.38
N ILE A 20 8.15 5.25 8.68
CA ILE A 20 7.73 6.39 7.85
C ILE A 20 6.54 7.11 8.50
N TRP A 21 5.55 6.35 8.97
CA TRP A 21 4.34 6.86 9.62
C TRP A 21 4.22 6.28 11.02
N PRO A 22 4.56 7.05 12.07
CA PRO A 22 4.36 6.66 13.47
C PRO A 22 2.94 6.21 13.79
N LEU A 23 2.76 5.36 14.82
CA LEU A 23 1.44 4.84 15.22
C LEU A 23 0.45 5.92 15.68
N ASN A 24 0.96 7.02 16.23
CA ASN A 24 0.18 8.15 16.74
C ASN A 24 -0.03 9.24 15.68
N GLU A 25 0.40 9.00 14.44
CA GLU A 25 0.22 9.93 13.33
C GLU A 25 -1.28 10.11 13.03
N MET A 26 -1.74 11.35 13.03
CA MET A 26 -3.12 11.66 12.66
C MET A 26 -3.36 11.34 11.18
N ASP A 27 -4.53 10.77 10.87
CA ASP A 27 -4.93 10.37 9.51
C ASP A 27 -3.96 9.39 8.83
N ARG A 28 -3.21 8.59 9.60
CA ARG A 28 -2.22 7.64 9.09
C ARG A 28 -2.72 6.77 7.95
N GLY A 29 -3.90 6.17 8.09
CA GLY A 29 -4.50 5.34 7.03
C GLY A 29 -4.75 6.13 5.75
N ARG A 30 -5.14 7.41 5.86
CA ARG A 30 -5.35 8.29 4.71
C ARG A 30 -4.04 8.62 4.01
N LYS A 31 -2.95 8.86 4.75
CA LYS A 31 -1.62 9.09 4.18
C LYS A 31 -1.12 7.85 3.43
N ILE A 32 -1.27 6.67 4.02
CA ILE A 32 -0.92 5.39 3.37
C ILE A 32 -1.75 5.17 2.10
N ALA A 33 -3.07 5.37 2.16
CA ALA A 33 -3.97 5.09 1.05
C ALA A 33 -3.91 6.14 -0.07
N GLN A 34 -3.92 7.43 0.27
CA GLN A 34 -4.07 8.51 -0.70
C GLN A 34 -2.76 9.13 -1.15
N GLN A 35 -1.74 9.15 -0.29
CA GLN A 35 -0.45 9.73 -0.66
C GLN A 35 0.44 8.64 -1.26
N PHE A 36 0.80 7.64 -0.45
CA PHE A 36 1.72 6.59 -0.92
C PHE A 36 1.14 5.77 -2.08
N ALA A 37 -0.07 5.22 -1.95
CA ALA A 37 -0.59 4.36 -3.00
C ALA A 37 -0.73 5.12 -4.34
N LYS A 38 -1.25 6.35 -4.33
CA LYS A 38 -1.40 7.15 -5.56
C LYS A 38 -0.07 7.58 -6.17
N ASP A 39 0.89 8.01 -5.37
CA ASP A 39 2.20 8.48 -5.86
C ASP A 39 2.95 7.37 -6.61
N TYR A 40 2.70 6.11 -6.26
CA TYR A 40 3.34 4.93 -6.86
C TYR A 40 2.42 4.13 -7.80
N GLY A 41 1.21 4.63 -8.12
CA GLY A 41 0.27 3.93 -9.02
C GLY A 41 -0.31 2.63 -8.43
N LEU A 42 -0.30 2.50 -7.11
CA LEU A 42 -0.83 1.38 -6.36
C LEU A 42 -2.22 1.69 -5.79
N ASP A 43 -3.01 0.65 -5.55
CA ASP A 43 -4.18 0.70 -4.69
C ASP A 43 -3.89 0.04 -3.35
N LEU A 44 -4.35 0.65 -2.26
CA LEU A 44 -4.39 0.00 -0.96
C LEU A 44 -5.65 -0.86 -0.87
N THR A 45 -5.49 -2.18 -0.82
CA THR A 45 -6.62 -3.13 -0.72
C THR A 45 -6.90 -3.59 0.70
N PHE A 46 -5.90 -3.52 1.59
CA PHE A 46 -6.08 -3.78 3.01
C PHE A 46 -5.17 -2.91 3.85
N TYR A 47 -5.68 -2.39 4.96
CA TYR A 47 -4.84 -1.81 6.01
C TYR A 47 -5.44 -2.05 7.38
N ARG A 48 -4.62 -2.53 8.30
CA ARG A 48 -4.96 -2.61 9.72
C ARG A 48 -3.75 -2.28 10.56
N GLN A 49 -3.89 -1.26 11.40
CA GLN A 49 -2.88 -0.85 12.37
C GLN A 49 -2.55 -2.03 13.30
N GLY A 50 -1.26 -2.26 13.51
CA GLY A 50 -0.75 -3.40 14.27
C GLY A 50 -0.48 -4.64 13.42
N MET A 51 -0.84 -4.64 12.13
CA MET A 51 -0.60 -5.76 11.21
C MET A 51 0.17 -5.33 9.95
N CYS A 52 -0.53 -4.90 8.91
CA CYS A 52 0.08 -4.57 7.62
C CYS A 52 -0.84 -3.71 6.75
N ALA A 53 -0.24 -3.17 5.69
CA ALA A 53 -0.90 -2.63 4.51
C ALA A 53 -0.64 -3.57 3.32
N ILE A 54 -1.65 -3.88 2.52
CA ILE A 54 -1.51 -4.64 1.27
C ILE A 54 -1.86 -3.71 0.12
N PHE A 55 -0.94 -3.63 -0.83
CA PHE A 55 -1.06 -2.84 -2.04
C PHE A 55 -1.16 -3.73 -3.27
N GLU A 56 -1.90 -3.27 -4.26
CA GLU A 56 -2.04 -3.90 -5.57
C GLU A 56 -1.67 -2.91 -6.67
N ASN A 57 -0.98 -3.38 -7.70
CA ASN A 57 -0.74 -2.55 -8.87
C ASN A 57 -2.01 -2.54 -9.74
N LYS A 58 -2.52 -1.34 -10.06
CA LYS A 58 -3.55 -1.22 -11.10
C LYS A 58 -2.96 -1.71 -12.41
N ARG A 59 -3.71 -2.53 -13.15
CA ARG A 59 -3.36 -2.80 -14.55
C ARG A 59 -3.15 -1.44 -15.24
N ALA A 60 -1.99 -1.23 -15.84
CA ALA A 60 -1.88 -0.26 -16.92
C ALA A 60 -2.78 -0.80 -18.04
N GLU A 61 -3.94 -0.16 -18.23
CA GLU A 61 -4.80 -0.38 -19.40
C GLU A 61 -4.10 0.08 -20.68
#